data_AF-A0A7S3VW08-F1
#
_entry.id   AF-A0A7S3VW08-F1
#
_cell.length_a   1.000
_cell.length_b   1.000
_cell.length_c   1.000
_cell.angle_alpha   90.00
_cell.angle_beta   90.00
_cell.angle_gamma   90.00
#
_symmetry.space_group_name_H-M   'P 1'
#
loop_
_entity.id
_entity.type
_entity.pdbx_description
1 polymer ?
#
loop_
_entity_poly.entity_id
_entity_poly.type
_entity_poly.pdbx_seq_one_letter_code
_entity_poly.pdbx_strand_id
1 'polypeptide(L)'
;GRLEEDELKKFDAENPRPIPKVKGPAKPLKGRIFKVVLQKPDEQAKLGMVLEGVGEVRIESLKPGGIAALSGDLHVGLIVMAIDGVPVKNHTHAASMLKGLHMELTIRDEDDPGSRSSSNSPSPSVAR
;
A
#
# COMPACT_ATOMS: atom_id res chain seq x y z
N GLY A 1 -44.71 40.65 -31.69
CA GLY A 1 -45.10 39.49 -30.87
C GLY A 1 -44.34 38.27 -31.37
N ARG A 2 -43.86 37.43 -30.41
CA ARG A 2 -43.17 36.13 -30.58
C ARG A 2 -41.82 36.21 -31.31
N LEU A 3 -40.64 36.08 -30.68
CA LEU A 3 -40.09 34.97 -29.88
C LEU A 3 -40.26 33.60 -30.53
N GLU A 4 -39.13 33.05 -30.98
CA GLU A 4 -38.73 31.65 -31.19
C GLU A 4 -37.31 31.76 -31.82
N GLU A 5 -36.27 32.18 -31.11
CA GLU A 5 -35.64 31.59 -29.90
C GLU A 5 -35.34 30.09 -30.06
N ASP A 6 -34.07 29.83 -30.42
CA ASP A 6 -33.21 28.82 -29.79
C ASP A 6 -33.55 27.34 -29.96
N GLU A 7 -33.49 26.86 -31.21
CA GLU A 7 -33.21 25.46 -31.53
C GLU A 7 -31.75 25.26 -31.94
N LEU A 8 -30.83 25.42 -30.98
CA LEU A 8 -29.59 24.64 -31.00
C LEU A 8 -29.43 23.94 -29.66
N LYS A 9 -30.23 22.87 -29.55
CA LYS A 9 -29.97 21.63 -28.83
C LYS A 9 -28.78 21.70 -27.88
N LYS A 10 -29.14 21.87 -26.61
CA LYS A 10 -28.41 21.38 -25.44
C LYS A 10 -27.50 20.22 -25.85
N PHE A 11 -26.20 20.46 -25.86
CA PHE A 11 -25.23 19.41 -25.60
C PHE A 11 -25.57 18.91 -24.21
N ASP A 12 -26.38 17.85 -24.16
CA ASP A 12 -26.58 17.07 -22.95
C ASP A 12 -25.19 16.81 -22.38
N ALA A 13 -24.99 17.36 -21.18
CA ALA A 13 -23.80 17.18 -20.39
C ALA A 13 -23.50 15.69 -20.36
N GLU A 14 -22.51 15.29 -21.18
CA GLU A 14 -21.99 13.94 -21.22
C GLU A 14 -21.59 13.62 -19.79
N ASN A 15 -22.44 12.79 -19.17
CA ASN A 15 -22.34 12.29 -17.82
C ASN A 15 -20.87 11.95 -17.56
N PRO A 16 -20.12 12.74 -16.76
CA PRO A 16 -18.68 12.52 -16.63
C PRO A 16 -18.53 11.09 -16.12
N ARG A 17 -17.86 10.25 -16.92
CA ARG A 17 -17.62 8.84 -16.57
C ARG A 17 -17.25 8.81 -15.10
N PRO A 18 -17.92 8.02 -14.25
CA PRO A 18 -17.49 7.89 -12.87
C PRO A 18 -16.05 7.42 -12.93
N ILE A 19 -15.12 8.32 -12.59
CA ILE A 19 -13.75 7.94 -12.23
C ILE A 19 -13.91 6.82 -11.23
N PRO A 20 -13.39 5.60 -11.50
CA PRO A 20 -13.48 4.53 -10.52
C PRO A 20 -12.82 5.04 -9.26
N LYS A 21 -13.62 5.33 -8.23
CA LYS A 21 -13.13 5.58 -6.88
C LYS A 21 -12.39 4.31 -6.48
N VAL A 22 -11.07 4.36 -6.58
CA VAL A 22 -10.23 3.21 -6.30
C VAL A 22 -10.54 2.78 -4.87
N LYS A 23 -10.95 1.53 -4.79
CA LYS A 23 -11.49 0.81 -3.64
C LYS A 23 -10.75 1.14 -2.34
N GLY A 24 -11.49 1.31 -1.25
CA GLY A 24 -10.96 1.22 0.12
C GLY A 24 -10.17 -0.08 0.35
N PRO A 25 -9.51 -0.23 1.52
CA PRO A 25 -8.32 -1.06 1.71
C PRO A 25 -8.49 -2.42 1.07
N ALA A 26 -7.87 -2.60 -0.10
CA ALA A 26 -7.85 -3.88 -0.77
C ALA A 26 -7.06 -4.81 0.13
N LYS A 27 -7.75 -5.82 0.70
CA LYS A 27 -7.13 -6.91 1.45
C LYS A 27 -5.87 -7.35 0.69
N PRO A 28 -4.67 -7.33 1.29
CA PRO A 28 -3.44 -7.57 0.56
C PRO A 28 -3.51 -8.96 -0.07
N LEU A 29 -3.31 -9.01 -1.39
CA LEU A 29 -3.21 -10.25 -2.14
C LEU A 29 -1.90 -10.91 -1.70
N LYS A 30 -1.99 -12.00 -0.95
CA LYS A 30 -0.86 -12.73 -0.33
C LYS A 30 0.18 -13.17 -1.36
N GLY A 31 1.46 -13.22 -0.99
CA GLY A 31 2.57 -13.60 -1.89
C GLY A 31 2.85 -12.60 -3.02
N ARG A 32 2.13 -11.47 -3.05
CA ARG A 32 2.34 -10.42 -4.03
C ARG A 32 3.60 -9.65 -3.68
N ILE A 33 4.43 -9.45 -4.71
CA ILE A 33 5.49 -8.46 -4.66
C ILE A 33 4.87 -7.12 -5.04
N PHE A 34 5.05 -6.12 -4.20
CA PHE A 34 4.60 -4.76 -4.45
C PHE A 34 5.69 -3.76 -4.11
N LYS A 35 5.55 -2.56 -4.68
CA LYS A 35 6.50 -1.47 -4.49
C LYS A 35 5.87 -0.41 -3.61
N VAL A 36 6.63 0.03 -2.61
CA VAL A 36 6.24 1.09 -1.70
C VAL A 36 7.23 2.22 -1.83
N VAL A 37 6.75 3.38 -2.24
CA VAL A 37 7.58 4.58 -2.32
C VAL A 37 7.45 5.32 -0.99
N LEU A 38 8.57 5.49 -0.29
CA LEU A 38 8.64 6.30 0.92
C LEU A 38 9.36 7.60 0.61
N GLN A 39 8.77 8.70 1.07
CA GLN A 39 9.37 10.01 1.00
C GLN A 39 9.53 10.59 2.40
N LYS A 40 10.76 10.96 2.73
CA LYS A 40 11.07 11.68 3.96
C LYS A 40 10.80 13.17 3.77
N PRO A 41 10.26 13.85 4.79
CA PRO A 41 10.16 15.30 4.79
C PRO A 41 11.55 15.94 4.87
N ASP A 42 12.47 15.35 5.64
CA ASP A 42 13.80 15.91 5.94
C ASP A 42 14.85 14.80 6.02
N GLU A 43 16.13 15.14 5.83
CA GLU A 43 17.25 14.18 5.92
C GLU A 43 17.43 13.63 7.33
N GLN A 44 17.00 14.40 8.34
CA GLN A 44 17.00 13.99 9.74
C GLN A 44 15.80 13.10 10.11
N ALA A 45 14.80 13.00 9.22
CA ALA A 45 13.61 12.20 9.48
C ALA A 45 13.93 10.71 9.40
N LYS A 46 13.42 9.95 10.38
CA LYS A 46 13.54 8.50 10.42
C LYS A 46 12.26 7.90 9.86
N LEU A 47 12.40 6.85 9.04
CA LEU A 47 11.24 6.13 8.51
C LEU A 47 10.42 5.47 9.61
N GLY A 48 11.03 5.21 10.77
CA GLY A 48 10.35 4.59 11.89
C GLY A 48 10.01 3.14 11.59
N MET A 49 10.98 2.38 11.09
CA MET A 49 10.85 0.96 10.82
C MET A 49 12.12 0.27 11.25
N VAL A 50 11.97 -0.93 11.81
CA VAL A 50 13.06 -1.81 12.22
C VAL A 50 13.12 -2.96 11.22
N LEU A 51 14.32 -3.18 10.70
CA LEU A 51 14.63 -4.25 9.77
C LEU A 51 15.53 -5.25 10.46
N GLU A 52 15.17 -6.53 10.37
CA GLU A 52 15.95 -7.64 10.92
C GLU A 52 16.27 -8.65 9.82
N GLY A 53 17.21 -9.55 10.10
CA GLY A 53 17.61 -10.62 9.20
C GLY A 53 18.93 -10.38 8.47
N VAL A 54 19.58 -11.49 8.13
CA VAL A 54 20.82 -11.57 7.37
C VAL A 54 20.57 -12.54 6.22
N GLY A 55 20.56 -12.06 4.98
CA GLY A 55 20.14 -12.79 3.79
C GLY A 55 18.73 -12.43 3.32
N GLU A 56 17.78 -12.37 4.25
CA GLU A 56 16.40 -11.99 3.98
C GLU A 56 15.96 -10.91 4.97
N VAL A 57 15.81 -9.69 4.47
CA VAL A 57 15.51 -8.53 5.30
C VAL A 57 14.01 -8.49 5.56
N ARG A 58 13.60 -8.55 6.82
CA ARG A 58 12.19 -8.55 7.24
C ARG A 58 11.88 -7.34 8.09
N ILE A 59 10.64 -6.86 7.99
CA ILE A 59 10.13 -5.79 8.85
C ILE A 59 9.77 -6.41 10.19
N GLU A 60 10.60 -6.16 11.21
CA GLU A 60 10.38 -6.66 12.58
C GLU A 60 9.37 -5.80 13.33
N SER A 61 9.44 -4.48 13.14
CA SER A 61 8.59 -3.54 13.86
C SER A 61 8.45 -2.21 13.13
N LEU A 62 7.28 -1.59 13.28
CA LEU A 62 6.98 -0.27 12.75
C LEU A 62 6.74 0.69 13.92
N LYS A 63 7.37 1.85 13.87
CA LYS A 63 7.17 2.92 14.85
C LYS A 63 5.84 3.60 14.55
N PRO A 64 4.91 3.67 15.52
CA PRO A 64 3.65 4.38 15.34
C PRO A 64 3.92 5.86 15.05
N GLY A 65 3.30 6.38 14.00
CA GLY A 65 3.54 7.75 13.51
C GLY A 65 4.85 7.94 12.71
N GLY A 66 5.60 6.88 12.43
CA GLY A 66 6.73 6.90 11.50
C GLY A 66 6.25 6.88 10.04
N ILE A 67 7.07 7.39 9.12
CA ILE A 67 6.75 7.45 7.68
C ILE A 67 6.35 6.09 7.10
N ALA A 68 7.06 5.03 7.51
CA ALA A 68 6.77 3.67 7.06
C ALA A 68 5.37 3.20 7.51
N ALA A 69 4.99 3.49 8.76
CA ALA A 69 3.66 3.17 9.29
C ALA A 69 2.57 4.07 8.67
N LEU A 70 2.89 5.33 8.40
CA LEU A 70 1.98 6.29 7.77
C LEU A 70 1.69 5.96 6.30
N SER A 71 2.60 5.27 5.61
CA SER A 71 2.35 4.77 4.25
C SER A 71 1.12 3.86 4.20
N GLY A 72 0.85 3.10 5.28
CA GLY A 72 -0.23 2.13 5.32
C GLY A 72 -0.01 0.88 4.46
N ASP A 73 0.98 0.88 3.57
CA ASP A 73 1.35 -0.28 2.74
C ASP A 73 2.32 -1.24 3.45
N LEU A 74 3.09 -0.74 4.43
CA LEU A 74 4.09 -1.52 5.15
C LEU A 74 3.51 -2.07 6.46
N HIS A 75 3.81 -3.34 6.71
CA HIS A 75 3.38 -4.10 7.87
C HIS A 75 4.52 -4.96 8.40
N VAL A 76 4.44 -5.32 9.69
CA VAL A 76 5.37 -6.25 10.32
C VAL A 76 5.22 -7.63 9.71
N GLY A 77 6.33 -8.33 9.47
CA GLY A 77 6.37 -9.65 8.84
C GLY A 77 6.58 -9.63 7.31
N LEU A 78 6.59 -8.44 6.69
CA LEU A 78 6.89 -8.29 5.27
C LEU A 78 8.40 -8.44 4.99
N ILE A 79 8.73 -8.98 3.81
CA ILE A 79 10.11 -9.21 3.36
C ILE A 79 10.51 -8.10 2.38
N VAL A 80 11.57 -7.37 2.69
CA VAL A 80 12.21 -6.42 1.78
C VAL A 80 13.15 -7.17 0.84
N MET A 81 12.82 -7.19 -0.45
CA MET A 81 13.66 -7.80 -1.48
C MET A 81 14.66 -6.82 -2.09
N ALA A 82 14.24 -5.57 -2.30
CA ALA A 82 15.06 -4.54 -2.93
C ALA A 82 14.71 -3.14 -2.43
N ILE A 83 15.66 -2.22 -2.53
CA ILE A 83 15.48 -0.81 -2.23
C ILE A 83 15.99 -0.01 -3.42
N ASP A 84 15.19 0.91 -3.93
CA ASP A 84 15.46 1.73 -5.11
C ASP A 84 15.85 0.90 -6.35
N GLY A 85 15.22 -0.27 -6.51
CA GLY A 85 15.55 -1.24 -7.55
C GLY A 85 16.84 -2.06 -7.30
N VAL A 86 17.57 -1.81 -6.22
CA VAL A 86 18.78 -2.55 -5.85
C VAL A 86 18.43 -3.68 -4.88
N PRO A 87 18.66 -4.96 -5.23
CA PRO A 87 18.38 -6.08 -4.35
C PRO A 87 19.29 -6.04 -3.12
N VAL A 88 18.68 -6.02 -1.93
CA VAL A 88 19.40 -6.00 -0.66
C VAL A 88 19.34 -7.37 -0.02
N LYS A 89 20.50 -7.90 0.38
CA LYS A 89 20.58 -9.16 1.13
C LYS A 89 20.80 -8.93 2.63
N ASN A 90 21.29 -7.75 3.01
CA ASN A 90 21.67 -7.44 4.38
C ASN A 90 21.01 -6.14 4.84
N HIS A 91 20.54 -6.11 6.09
CA HIS A 91 19.94 -4.92 6.68
C HIS A 91 20.90 -3.72 6.72
N THR A 92 22.21 -3.92 6.82
CA THR A 92 23.22 -2.84 6.79
C THR A 92 23.24 -2.10 5.45
N HIS A 93 23.15 -2.86 4.35
CA HIS A 93 23.11 -2.29 3.00
C HIS A 93 21.80 -1.51 2.82
N ALA A 94 20.69 -2.11 3.25
CA ALA A 94 19.38 -1.46 3.25
C ALA A 94 19.40 -0.13 4.01
N ALA A 95 19.91 -0.11 5.25
CA ALA A 95 19.99 1.09 6.07
C ALA A 95 20.79 2.23 5.40
N SER A 96 21.79 1.90 4.58
CA SER A 96 22.54 2.91 3.82
C SER A 96 21.70 3.52 2.70
N MET A 97 20.86 2.74 2.04
CA MET A 97 19.93 3.22 1.00
C MET A 97 18.78 4.04 1.59
N LEU A 98 18.32 3.65 2.78
CA LEU A 98 17.31 4.39 3.54
C LEU A 98 17.81 5.75 4.07
N LYS A 99 19.01 6.21 3.71
CA LYS A 99 19.50 7.57 4.03
C LYS A 99 18.88 8.63 3.12
N GLY A 100 18.50 8.27 1.89
CA GLY A 100 17.90 9.20 0.94
C GLY A 100 16.59 9.83 1.43
N LEU A 101 16.15 10.90 0.76
CA LEU A 101 14.82 11.49 0.97
C LEU A 101 13.72 10.72 0.24
N HIS A 102 14.06 10.10 -0.89
CA HIS A 102 13.16 9.30 -1.71
C HIS A 102 13.72 7.90 -1.85
N MET A 103 12.88 6.89 -1.70
CA MET A 103 13.26 5.49 -1.88
C MET A 103 12.07 4.62 -2.25
N GLU A 104 12.31 3.67 -3.15
CA GLU A 104 11.31 2.68 -3.55
C GLU A 104 11.64 1.31 -2.93
N LEU A 105 10.87 0.86 -1.96
CA LEU A 105 11.00 -0.47 -1.37
C LEU A 105 10.24 -1.49 -2.20
N THR A 106 10.92 -2.54 -2.65
CA THR A 106 10.26 -3.73 -3.20
C THR A 106 10.04 -4.72 -2.09
N ILE A 107 8.78 -4.92 -1.75
CA ILE A 107 8.33 -5.73 -0.62
C ILE A 107 7.60 -6.96 -1.13
N ARG A 108 7.80 -8.09 -0.46
CA ARG A 108 7.06 -9.33 -0.64
C ARG A 108 6.28 -9.63 0.63
N ASP A 109 5.00 -9.90 0.47
CA ASP A 109 4.15 -10.44 1.52
C ASP A 109 4.51 -11.91 1.75
N GLU A 110 4.91 -12.29 2.98
CA GLU A 110 5.13 -13.69 3.33
C GLU A 110 3.79 -14.40 3.55
N ASP A 111 3.62 -15.59 2.94
CA ASP A 111 2.43 -16.42 3.09
C ASP A 111 2.16 -16.67 4.57
N ASP A 112 1.07 -16.08 5.07
CA ASP A 112 0.54 -16.28 6.42
C ASP A 112 0.51 -17.78 6.78
N PRO A 113 1.45 -18.31 7.61
CA PRO A 113 1.40 -19.70 8.03
C PRO A 113 0.20 -19.95 8.98
N GLY A 114 -0.53 -18.89 9.36
CA GLY A 114 -1.66 -18.88 10.27
C GLY A 114 -3.05 -18.96 9.63
N SER A 115 -3.21 -18.98 8.29
CA SER A 115 -4.54 -19.12 7.66
C SER A 115 -5.02 -20.57 7.64
N ARG A 116 -5.03 -21.20 8.82
CA ARG A 116 -6.11 -22.10 9.19
C ARG A 116 -7.13 -21.26 9.97
N SER A 117 -8.30 -21.07 9.37
CA SER A 117 -9.55 -20.64 10.03
C SER A 117 -9.84 -19.13 10.10
N SER A 118 -10.52 -18.64 9.07
CA SER A 118 -11.76 -17.89 9.31
C SER A 118 -12.70 -18.19 8.15
N SER A 119 -13.20 -19.42 8.16
CA SER A 119 -14.51 -19.74 7.60
C SER A 119 -15.53 -18.85 8.31
N ASN A 120 -15.74 -17.65 7.76
CA ASN A 120 -16.94 -16.88 8.00
C ASN A 120 -18.10 -17.63 7.32
N SER A 121 -18.52 -18.75 7.89
CA SER A 121 -19.82 -19.34 7.57
C SER A 121 -20.86 -18.55 8.37
N PRO A 122 -21.78 -17.84 7.70
CA PRO A 122 -22.82 -17.07 8.37
C PRO A 122 -23.73 -17.99 9.16
N SER A 123 -24.08 -17.57 10.38
CA SER A 123 -25.13 -18.18 11.19
C SER A 123 -26.42 -18.31 10.38
N PRO A 124 -27.00 -19.51 10.19
CA PRO A 124 -28.40 -19.59 9.83
C PRO A 124 -29.19 -19.36 11.11
N SER A 125 -29.74 -18.16 11.28
CA SER A 125 -30.94 -18.00 12.10
C SER A 125 -32.03 -18.85 11.46
N VAL A 126 -32.22 -20.06 11.97
CA VAL A 126 -33.43 -20.83 11.69
C VAL A 126 -34.54 -20.17 12.51
N ALA A 127 -35.25 -19.26 11.85
CA ALA A 127 -36.59 -18.88 12.25
C ALA A 127 -37.55 -19.97 11.76
N ARG A 128 -38.12 -20.73 12.70
CA ARG A 128 -39.49 -21.25 12.58
C ARG A 128 -40.00 -21.78 13.90
#